data_AF-A0A937XTV8-F1
#
_entry.id   AF-A0A937XTV8-F1
#
_cell.length_a   1.000
_cell.length_b   1.000
_cell.length_c   1.000
_cell.angle_alpha   90.00
_cell.angle_beta   90.00
_cell.angle_gamma   90.00
#
_symmetry.space_group_name_H-M   'P 1'
#
loop_
_entity.id
_entity.type
_entity.pdbx_description
1 polymer ?
#
loop_
_entity_poly.entity_id
_entity_poly.type
_entity_poly.pdbx_seq_one_letter_code
_entity_poly.pdbx_strand_id
1 'polypeptide(L)' 'DEAAMLSDRIGVMSARPGRFIDIVETGWPRERDSRIASDPAFGKVTARLWDRLRGESMKAMEGEKAR' A
#
# COMPACT_ATOMS: atom_id res chain seq x y z
N ASP A 1 2.15 5.72 4.72
CA ASP A 1 1.98 5.45 6.16
C ASP A 1 0.61 5.84 6.70
N GLU A 2 0.07 7.03 6.40
CA GLU A 2 -1.25 7.43 6.89
C GLU A 2 -2.38 6.46 6.50
N ALA A 3 -2.45 6.03 5.23
CA ALA A 3 -3.41 5.00 4.81
C ALA A 3 -3.22 3.68 5.58
N ALA A 4 -1.96 3.31 5.87
CA ALA A 4 -1.64 2.13 6.67
C ALA A 4 -2.07 2.27 8.13
N MET A 5 -2.13 3.48 8.68
CA MET A 5 -2.50 3.72 10.08
C MET A 5 -4.01 3.92 10.26
N LEU A 6 -4.67 4.55 9.28
CA LEU A 6 -6.02 5.08 9.44
C LEU A 6 -7.09 4.28 8.73
N SER A 7 -6.75 3.42 7.77
CA SER A 7 -7.74 2.69 6.98
C SER A 7 -7.97 1.27 7.49
N ASP A 8 -9.20 0.76 7.34
CA ASP A 8 -9.49 -0.67 7.53
C ASP A 8 -9.06 -1.48 6.30
N ARG A 9 -9.14 -0.84 5.13
CA ARG A 9 -8.80 -1.39 3.82
C ARG A 9 -8.08 -0.34 2.98
N ILE A 10 -7.02 -0.75 2.29
CA ILE A 10 -6.17 0.12 1.48
C ILE A 10 -6.17 -0.42 0.06
N GLY A 11 -6.70 0.36 -0.88
CA GLY A 11 -6.61 0.04 -2.30
C GLY A 11 -5.25 0.45 -2.85
N VAL A 12 -4.55 -0.47 -3.51
CA VAL A 12 -3.33 -0.18 -4.27
C VAL A 12 -3.69 -0.08 -5.74
N MET A 13 -3.20 0.96 -6.41
CA MET A 13 -3.47 1.21 -7.82
C MET A 13 -2.21 1.07 -8.67
N SER A 14 -2.40 0.59 -9.90
CA SER A 14 -1.37 0.61 -10.94
C SER A 14 -1.01 2.03 -11.35
N ALA A 15 0.14 2.17 -12.00
CA ALA A 15 0.43 3.35 -12.80
C ALA A 15 -0.55 3.49 -13.99
N ARG A 16 -0.52 4.63 -14.68
CA ARG A 16 -1.52 4.98 -15.71
C ARG A 16 -1.68 3.87 -16.78
N PRO A 17 -2.92 3.49 -17.13
CA PRO A 17 -4.18 3.93 -16.54
C PRO A 17 -4.43 3.30 -15.16
N GLY A 18 -4.83 4.11 -14.17
CA GLY A 18 -4.95 3.66 -12.78
C GLY A 18 -6.05 2.63 -12.59
N ARG A 19 -5.67 1.39 -12.23
CA ARG A 19 -6.57 0.28 -11.90
C ARG A 19 -6.23 -0.27 -10.53
N PHE A 20 -7.21 -0.78 -9.79
CA PHE A 20 -6.92 -1.51 -8.57
C PHE A 20 -6.13 -2.79 -8.89
N ILE A 21 -5.05 -3.00 -8.16
CA ILE A 21 -4.17 -4.18 -8.30
C ILE A 21 -4.07 -4.98 -7.01
N ASP A 22 -4.40 -4.38 -5.87
CA ASP A 22 -4.46 -5.05 -4.59
C ASP A 22 -5.44 -4.30 -3.66
N ILE A 23 -6.01 -5.03 -2.70
CA ILE A 23 -6.71 -4.46 -1.55
C ILE A 23 -6.10 -5.09 -0.31
N VAL A 24 -5.49 -4.26 0.52
CA VAL A 24 -4.84 -4.70 1.77
C VAL A 24 -5.77 -4.40 2.93
N GLU A 25 -6.21 -5.44 3.63
CA GLU A 25 -6.94 -5.30 4.90
C GLU A 25 -5.93 -5.14 6.04
N THR A 26 -6.16 -4.17 6.91
CA THR A 26 -5.21 -3.83 7.98
C THR A 26 -5.48 -4.63 9.25
N GLY A 27 -6.74 -5.00 9.51
CA GLY A 27 -7.14 -5.73 10.71
C GLY A 27 -7.06 -4.90 11.99
N TRP A 28 -6.96 -3.57 11.87
CA TRP A 28 -6.90 -2.69 13.05
C TRP A 28 -8.20 -2.70 13.85
N PRO A 29 -8.10 -2.58 15.18
CA PRO A 29 -9.29 -2.37 16.00
C PRO A 29 -10.02 -1.08 15.59
N ARG A 30 -11.33 -1.06 15.84
CA ARG A 30 -12.20 0.08 15.51
C ARG A 30 -11.78 1.32 16.30
N GLU A 31 -11.47 1.14 17.58
CA GLU A 31 -10.83 2.15 18.41
C GLU A 31 -9.31 2.03 18.25
N ARG A 32 -8.72 2.99 17.58
CA ARG A 32 -7.28 3.04 17.31
C ARG A 32 -6.73 4.44 17.46
N ASP A 33 -5.46 4.51 17.81
CA ASP A 33 -4.67 5.74 17.83
C ASP A 33 -3.29 5.53 17.20
N SER A 34 -2.42 6.52 17.32
CA SER A 34 -1.08 6.52 16.73
C SER A 34 -0.17 5.40 17.23
N ARG A 35 -0.50 4.69 18.32
CA ARG A 35 0.29 3.56 18.82
C ARG A 35 0.35 2.40 17.83
N ILE A 36 -0.60 2.31 16.89
CA ILE A 36 -0.57 1.33 15.80
C ILE A 36 0.75 1.39 15.01
N ALA A 37 1.37 2.56 14.86
CA ALA A 37 2.64 2.67 14.14
C ALA A 37 3.79 1.86 14.80
N SER A 38 3.66 1.52 16.09
CA SER A 38 4.61 0.68 16.82
C SER A 38 4.25 -0.81 16.82
N ASP A 39 3.08 -1.19 16.30
CA ASP A 39 2.66 -2.58 16.20
C ASP A 39 3.48 -3.32 15.11
N PRO A 40 4.05 -4.51 15.38
CA PRO A 40 4.75 -5.29 14.36
C PRO A 40 3.92 -5.60 13.11
N ALA A 41 2.59 -5.72 13.24
CA ALA A 41 1.69 -5.89 12.10
C ALA A 41 1.68 -4.68 11.17
N PHE A 42 1.89 -3.46 11.71
CA PHE A 42 1.98 -2.26 10.90
C PHE A 42 3.15 -2.35 9.91
N GLY A 43 4.30 -2.83 10.37
CA GLY A 43 5.47 -3.09 9.51
C GLY A 43 5.17 -4.09 8.39
N LYS A 44 4.33 -5.11 8.65
CA LYS A 44 3.92 -6.08 7.61
C LYS A 44 3.01 -5.44 6.56
N VAL A 45 2.05 -4.61 7.00
CA VAL A 45 1.14 -3.89 6.09
C VAL A 45 1.95 -2.92 5.22
N THR A 46 2.81 -2.09 5.81
CA THR A 46 3.63 -1.13 5.05
C THR A 46 4.60 -1.81 4.10
N ALA A 47 5.25 -2.91 4.52
CA ALA A 47 6.12 -3.70 3.65
C ALA A 47 5.38 -4.26 2.42
N ARG A 48 4.16 -4.81 2.61
CA ARG A 48 3.34 -5.29 1.49
C ARG A 48 2.98 -4.15 0.54
N LEU A 49 2.57 -2.99 1.06
CA LEU A 49 2.25 -1.83 0.23
C LEU A 49 3.48 -1.37 -0.58
N TRP A 50 4.64 -1.30 0.05
CA TRP A 50 5.89 -0.93 -0.62
C TRP A 50 6.30 -1.91 -1.71
N ASP A 51 6.14 -3.22 -1.49
CA ASP A 51 6.41 -4.24 -2.50
C ASP A 51 5.54 -4.05 -3.74
N ARG A 52 4.22 -3.86 -3.55
CA ARG A 52 3.28 -3.59 -4.66
C ARG A 52 3.62 -2.31 -5.41
N LEU A 53 3.84 -1.21 -4.69
CA LEU A 53 4.15 0.09 -5.28
C LEU A 53 5.48 0.07 -6.05
N ARG A 54 6.50 -0.62 -5.51
CA ARG A 54 7.78 -0.81 -6.20
C ARG A 54 7.59 -1.56 -7.51
N GLY A 55 6.82 -2.65 -7.49
CA GLY A 55 6.50 -3.41 -8.71
C GLY A 55 5.86 -2.53 -9.79
N GLU A 56 4.90 -1.70 -9.42
CA GLU A 56 4.25 -0.77 -10.36
C GLU A 56 5.16 0.34 -10.85
N SER A 57 6.02 0.89 -9.98
CA SER A 57 7.01 1.90 -10.37
C SER A 57 7.97 1.35 -11.41
N MET A 58 8.46 0.12 -11.25
CA MET A 58 9.38 -0.50 -12.20
C MET A 58 8.73 -0.73 -13.57
N LYS A 59 7.52 -1.30 -13.59
CA LYS A 59 6.75 -1.49 -14.83
C LYS A 59 6.47 -0.18 -15.54
N ALA A 60 6.15 0.88 -14.80
CA ALA A 60 5.92 2.21 -15.37
C ALA A 60 7.18 2.77 -16.04
N MET A 61 8.34 2.65 -15.39
CA MET A 61 9.62 3.09 -15.95
C MET A 61 10.03 2.30 -17.20
N GLU A 62 9.77 1.00 -17.24
CA GLU A 62 9.99 0.16 -18.44
C GLU A 62 9.06 0.59 -19.59
N GLY A 63 7.78 0.82 -19.29
CA GLY A 63 6.81 1.29 -20.28
C GLY A 63 7.09 2.70 -20.82
N GLU A 64 7.77 3.56 -20.05
CA GLU A 64 8.24 4.87 -20.51
C GLU A 64 9.46 4.73 -21.44
N LYS A 65 10.43 3.85 -21.11
CA LYS A 65 11.61 3.62 -21.95
C LYS A 65 11.30 2.95 -23.29
N ALA A 66 10.22 2.18 -23.37
CA ALA A 66 9.78 1.49 -24.57
C ALA A 66 8.98 2.38 -25.55
N ARG A 67 8.68 3.63 -25.16
CA ARG A 67 7.98 4.64 -25.98
C ARG A 67 8.97 5.61 -26.61
#